data_AF-A0A661G4W6-F1
#
_entry.id   AF-A0A661G4W6-F1
#
_cell.length_a   1.000
_cell.length_b   1.000
_cell.length_c   1.000
_cell.angle_alpha   90.00
_cell.angle_beta   90.00
_cell.angle_gamma   90.00
#
_symmetry.space_group_name_H-M   'P 1'
#
loop_
_entity.id
_entity.type
_entity.pdbx_description
1 polymer ?
#
loop_
_entity_poly.entity_id
_entity_poly.type
_entity_poly.pdbx_seq_one_letter_code
_entity_poly.pdbx_strand_id
1 'polypeptide(L)'
;MDQDINRTVAVTLDGSASSDRDGDTLSYTWTQTYGPDVTGGAMLSGPTQSFTAPNQVSTVMFELEVSDGTSSSTDNVQINIFEEAMATLFVDGDSGNHDSGDGSRDAPFASISAALSAIGSSPLDIYVMSHTQSYDETAATLNVPTGTSLYGGYDAGWVRDVTTNKTWVSGHHQALTLMDVDEPAWVSGFDIYAADSTAPSDDIWGLFANRGTATLYIEDNLIDAGDVAAGAAETAGSSYAVLLIGLDSAEIRDNNMSAGNGGDGAEGTDGENASEGDRGNNANGRSPGVGGTDLGSGHSGGSGGKGGLPSVIIFIGDGANGESGEGPLGGTGGKDAYDQCLLWSEVDIFGERRCKHRKAEDGGHGGGGSTGLSGLGGNSFGNVSSGFVPSNGRDGQRGGHGSGGGGGRGGDGVGAIFVYYSGGGGGSGGQGG
;
A
#
# COMPACT_ATOMS: atom_id res chain seq x y z
N MET A 1 -17.72 19.85 -30.46
CA MET A 1 -16.32 19.51 -30.84
C MET A 1 -15.68 18.94 -29.61
N ASP A 2 -15.26 17.67 -29.63
CA ASP A 2 -14.62 17.05 -28.48
C ASP A 2 -13.14 16.79 -28.78
N GLN A 3 -12.29 16.89 -27.78
CA GLN A 3 -10.83 16.77 -27.94
C GLN A 3 -10.21 15.90 -26.87
N ASP A 4 -9.22 15.13 -27.28
CA ASP A 4 -8.33 14.36 -26.43
C ASP A 4 -6.94 14.98 -26.52
N ILE A 5 -6.43 15.49 -25.41
CA ILE A 5 -5.29 16.40 -25.40
C ILE A 5 -4.34 16.04 -24.25
N ASN A 6 -3.02 16.17 -24.45
CA ASN A 6 -2.06 16.01 -23.35
C ASN A 6 -2.22 17.13 -22.32
N ARG A 7 -1.98 16.83 -21.04
CA ARG A 7 -1.83 17.85 -19.99
C ARG A 7 -0.80 18.90 -20.39
N THR A 8 -0.96 20.13 -19.87
CA THR A 8 -0.05 21.27 -20.06
C THR A 8 0.07 21.86 -21.47
N VAL A 9 -0.62 21.31 -22.47
CA VAL A 9 -0.59 21.86 -23.84
C VAL A 9 -1.71 22.87 -24.08
N ALA A 10 -1.56 23.69 -25.12
CA ALA A 10 -2.58 24.67 -25.48
C ALA A 10 -3.78 23.99 -26.17
N VAL A 11 -4.99 24.30 -25.69
CA VAL A 11 -6.27 23.87 -26.27
C VAL A 11 -6.90 25.05 -26.99
N THR A 12 -7.48 24.80 -28.16
CA THR A 12 -8.26 25.80 -28.90
C THR A 12 -9.73 25.38 -28.96
N LEU A 13 -10.62 26.28 -28.58
CA LEU A 13 -12.06 26.18 -28.76
C LEU A 13 -12.43 26.95 -30.03
N ASP A 14 -13.18 26.32 -30.94
CA ASP A 14 -13.53 26.92 -32.24
C ASP A 14 -15.02 26.74 -32.56
N GLY A 15 -15.75 27.85 -32.50
CA GLY A 15 -17.16 27.98 -32.89
C GLY A 15 -17.32 28.68 -34.24
N SER A 16 -16.24 28.97 -34.98
CA SER A 16 -16.29 29.73 -36.23
C SER A 16 -17.10 29.05 -37.35
N ALA A 17 -17.35 27.75 -37.22
CA ALA A 17 -18.22 27.00 -38.13
C ALA A 17 -19.72 27.26 -37.93
N SER A 18 -20.12 27.97 -36.87
CA SER A 18 -21.51 28.39 -36.67
C SER A 18 -21.95 29.36 -37.76
N SER A 19 -23.21 29.23 -38.17
CA SER A 19 -23.78 30.01 -39.26
C SER A 19 -25.18 30.47 -38.92
N ASP A 20 -25.49 31.72 -39.28
CA ASP A 20 -26.86 32.20 -39.34
C ASP A 20 -27.40 32.07 -40.78
N ARG A 21 -28.69 31.75 -40.91
CA ARG A 21 -29.34 31.54 -42.23
C ARG A 21 -29.64 32.86 -42.94
N ASP A 22 -29.92 33.90 -42.17
CA ASP A 22 -30.26 35.23 -42.69
C ASP A 22 -29.01 36.09 -42.93
N GLY A 23 -27.85 35.62 -42.46
CA GLY A 23 -26.54 36.25 -42.63
C GLY A 23 -26.24 37.29 -41.54
N ASP A 24 -26.94 37.21 -40.41
CA ASP A 24 -26.75 38.10 -39.27
C ASP A 24 -25.39 37.90 -38.59
N THR A 25 -24.91 38.95 -37.92
CA THR A 25 -23.64 38.89 -37.19
C THR A 25 -23.82 38.06 -35.93
N LEU A 26 -22.98 37.03 -35.78
CA LEU A 26 -23.00 36.14 -34.63
C LEU A 26 -22.13 36.66 -33.49
N SER A 27 -22.66 36.53 -32.28
CA SER A 27 -21.94 36.67 -31.02
C SER A 27 -21.72 35.29 -30.40
N TYR A 28 -20.60 35.12 -29.70
CA TYR A 28 -20.14 33.84 -29.17
C TYR A 28 -19.76 34.02 -27.70
N THR A 29 -20.31 33.17 -26.85
CA THR A 29 -20.01 33.13 -25.42
C THR A 29 -19.64 31.72 -25.02
N TRP A 30 -18.48 31.54 -24.40
CA TRP A 30 -18.05 30.27 -23.86
C TRP A 30 -18.11 30.32 -22.33
N THR A 31 -18.81 29.36 -21.74
CA THR A 31 -18.92 29.19 -20.30
C THR A 31 -18.32 27.86 -19.91
N GLN A 32 -17.32 27.84 -19.04
CA GLN A 32 -16.84 26.59 -18.47
C GLN A 32 -17.90 26.04 -17.51
N THR A 33 -18.32 24.80 -17.71
CA THR A 33 -19.42 24.16 -16.94
C THR A 33 -18.93 23.04 -16.04
N TYR A 34 -17.74 22.49 -16.29
CA TYR A 34 -17.19 21.38 -15.53
C TYR A 34 -15.65 21.39 -15.50
N GLY A 35 -15.08 20.73 -14.49
CA GLY A 35 -13.64 20.48 -14.38
C GLY A 35 -12.83 21.59 -13.70
N PRO A 36 -11.49 21.45 -13.65
CA PRO A 36 -10.59 22.45 -13.09
C PRO A 36 -10.73 23.80 -13.81
N ASP A 37 -10.81 24.91 -13.06
CA ASP A 37 -10.96 26.25 -13.64
C ASP A 37 -9.75 26.62 -14.52
N VAL A 38 -9.99 26.75 -15.83
CA VAL A 38 -8.98 27.14 -16.83
C VAL A 38 -9.19 28.56 -17.35
N THR A 39 -10.26 29.24 -16.94
CA THR A 39 -10.59 30.61 -17.38
C THR A 39 -10.37 31.66 -16.30
N GLY A 40 -10.10 31.24 -15.05
CA GLY A 40 -10.07 32.13 -13.89
C GLY A 40 -11.48 32.60 -13.50
N GLY A 41 -12.50 31.77 -13.76
CA GLY A 41 -13.90 32.07 -13.50
C GLY A 41 -14.53 33.08 -14.48
N ALA A 42 -13.86 33.37 -15.60
CA ALA A 42 -14.37 34.29 -16.61
C ALA A 42 -15.14 33.56 -17.72
N MET A 43 -16.17 34.22 -18.25
CA MET A 43 -16.76 33.86 -19.54
C MET A 43 -15.84 34.35 -20.65
N LEU A 44 -15.64 33.54 -21.69
CA LEU A 44 -14.82 33.91 -22.84
C LEU A 44 -15.72 34.36 -24.00
N SER A 45 -15.27 35.32 -24.80
CA SER A 45 -16.07 35.91 -25.88
C SER A 45 -15.32 35.95 -27.21
N GLY A 46 -15.98 35.53 -28.27
CA GLY A 46 -15.43 35.45 -29.63
C GLY A 46 -15.44 34.02 -30.20
N PRO A 47 -15.33 33.90 -31.54
CA PRO A 47 -15.52 32.63 -32.23
C PRO A 47 -14.44 31.59 -31.91
N THR A 48 -13.23 32.04 -31.56
CA THR A 48 -12.10 31.17 -31.22
C THR A 48 -11.48 31.58 -29.89
N GLN A 49 -11.28 30.65 -28.97
CA GLN A 49 -10.63 30.88 -27.68
C GLN A 49 -9.52 29.87 -27.44
N SER A 50 -8.61 30.17 -26.51
CA SER A 50 -7.56 29.23 -26.12
C SER A 50 -7.29 29.26 -24.63
N PHE A 51 -6.95 28.12 -24.06
CA PHE A 51 -6.48 27.98 -22.69
C PHE A 51 -5.33 26.96 -22.64
N THR A 52 -4.63 26.87 -21.51
CA THR A 52 -3.62 25.83 -21.28
C THR A 52 -4.26 24.71 -20.47
N ALA A 53 -4.19 23.47 -20.96
CA ALA A 53 -4.67 22.31 -20.23
C ALA A 53 -3.99 22.23 -18.85
N PRO A 54 -4.74 21.90 -17.78
CA PRO A 54 -4.16 21.77 -16.45
C PRO A 54 -3.09 20.67 -16.41
N ASN A 55 -2.18 20.75 -15.44
CA ASN A 55 -1.14 19.74 -15.24
C ASN A 55 -1.65 18.51 -14.47
N GLN A 56 -2.79 17.97 -14.88
CA GLN A 56 -3.41 16.78 -14.28
C GLN A 56 -4.35 16.11 -15.27
N VAL A 57 -4.50 14.79 -15.15
CA VAL A 57 -5.52 14.04 -15.91
C VAL A 57 -6.90 14.41 -15.40
N SER A 58 -7.73 14.97 -16.29
CA SER A 58 -9.05 15.52 -15.93
C SER A 58 -9.93 15.72 -17.17
N THR A 59 -11.20 16.05 -16.95
CA THR A 59 -12.10 16.51 -18.01
C THR A 59 -12.50 17.97 -17.75
N VAL A 60 -12.50 18.79 -18.80
CA VAL A 60 -13.04 20.15 -18.78
C VAL A 60 -14.17 20.23 -19.80
N MET A 61 -15.30 20.82 -19.42
CA MET A 61 -16.43 21.04 -20.34
C MET A 61 -16.74 22.52 -20.49
N PHE A 62 -17.12 22.90 -21.71
CA PHE A 62 -17.62 24.22 -22.04
C PHE A 62 -18.99 24.14 -22.70
N GLU A 63 -19.85 25.10 -22.39
CA GLU A 63 -21.02 25.42 -23.20
C GLU A 63 -20.68 26.62 -24.10
N LEU A 64 -20.84 26.44 -25.40
CA LEU A 64 -20.82 27.51 -26.39
C LEU A 64 -22.24 27.99 -26.61
N GLU A 65 -22.52 29.27 -26.33
CA GLU A 65 -23.73 29.96 -26.80
C GLU A 65 -23.40 30.84 -28.01
N VAL A 66 -24.15 30.66 -29.10
CA VAL A 66 -24.07 31.49 -30.30
C VAL A 66 -25.39 32.21 -30.50
N SER A 67 -25.36 33.53 -30.66
CA SER A 67 -26.56 34.36 -30.83
C SER A 67 -26.43 35.36 -31.97
N ASP A 68 -27.51 35.47 -32.75
CA ASP A 68 -27.70 36.50 -33.79
C ASP A 68 -28.28 37.82 -33.22
N GLY A 69 -28.48 37.90 -31.89
CA GLY A 69 -29.10 39.04 -31.21
C GLY A 69 -30.63 38.95 -31.05
N THR A 70 -31.27 37.95 -31.67
CA THR A 70 -32.71 37.64 -31.54
C THR A 70 -32.97 36.23 -31.02
N SER A 71 -32.15 35.27 -31.45
CA SER A 71 -32.18 33.85 -31.08
C SER A 71 -30.80 33.42 -30.61
N SER A 72 -30.74 32.32 -29.85
CA SER A 72 -29.48 31.68 -29.50
C SER A 72 -29.56 30.17 -29.62
N SER A 73 -28.40 29.55 -29.81
CA SER A 73 -28.21 28.10 -29.86
C SER A 73 -26.99 27.75 -29.02
N THR A 74 -27.04 26.59 -28.38
CA THR A 74 -25.99 26.11 -27.49
C THR A 74 -25.39 24.79 -27.96
N ASP A 75 -24.09 24.58 -27.73
CA ASP A 75 -23.38 23.32 -27.94
C ASP A 75 -22.46 23.02 -26.75
N ASN A 76 -22.26 21.74 -26.42
CA ASN A 76 -21.32 21.33 -25.39
C ASN A 76 -20.02 20.83 -26.02
N VAL A 77 -18.90 21.20 -25.41
CA VAL A 77 -17.55 20.82 -25.82
C VAL A 77 -16.86 20.12 -24.66
N GLN A 78 -16.52 18.84 -24.86
CA GLN A 78 -15.78 18.05 -23.88
C GLN A 78 -14.30 17.98 -24.26
N ILE A 79 -13.43 18.34 -23.32
CA ILE A 79 -11.98 18.25 -23.45
C ILE A 79 -11.48 17.23 -22.43
N ASN A 80 -11.01 16.08 -22.89
CA ASN A 80 -10.37 15.08 -22.05
C ASN A 80 -8.86 15.31 -22.05
N ILE A 81 -8.31 15.46 -20.85
CA ILE A 81 -6.90 15.75 -20.64
C ILE A 81 -6.23 14.49 -20.14
N PHE A 82 -5.29 13.99 -20.94
CA PHE A 82 -4.53 12.77 -20.68
C PHE A 82 -3.09 13.10 -20.29
N GLU A 83 -2.40 12.12 -19.72
CA GLU A 83 -0.96 12.22 -19.54
C GLU A 83 -0.28 12.22 -20.93
N GLU A 84 -0.53 11.18 -21.71
CA GLU A 84 -0.24 11.12 -23.14
C GLU A 84 -1.43 10.60 -23.96
N ALA A 85 -2.12 11.51 -24.66
CA ALA A 85 -3.36 11.25 -25.40
C ALA A 85 -3.24 10.24 -26.57
N MET A 86 -2.02 9.93 -27.00
CA MET A 86 -1.75 8.94 -28.05
C MET A 86 -1.20 7.62 -27.51
N ALA A 87 -0.97 7.51 -26.20
CA ALA A 87 -0.40 6.35 -25.52
C ALA A 87 -1.37 5.83 -24.45
N THR A 88 -2.60 5.56 -24.88
CA THR A 88 -3.73 5.25 -23.98
C THR A 88 -4.31 3.87 -24.26
N LEU A 89 -4.75 3.17 -23.22
CA LEU A 89 -5.66 2.04 -23.27
C LEU A 89 -6.93 2.36 -22.47
N PHE A 90 -8.08 2.00 -23.01
CA PHE A 90 -9.39 2.21 -22.39
C PHE A 90 -9.98 0.88 -21.92
N VAL A 91 -10.55 0.90 -20.71
CA VAL A 91 -11.22 -0.24 -20.06
C VAL A 91 -12.61 0.20 -19.64
N ASP A 92 -13.65 -0.55 -19.98
CA ASP A 92 -15.03 -0.17 -19.65
C ASP A 92 -15.87 -1.30 -19.04
N GLY A 93 -15.37 -2.53 -19.02
CA GLY A 93 -16.07 -3.70 -18.48
C GLY A 93 -17.24 -4.17 -19.35
N ASP A 94 -18.29 -3.34 -19.44
CA ASP A 94 -19.61 -3.71 -19.94
C ASP A 94 -19.67 -3.91 -21.47
N SER A 95 -18.95 -3.09 -22.25
CA SER A 95 -18.92 -3.19 -23.72
C SER A 95 -17.60 -3.69 -24.29
N GLY A 96 -16.57 -3.77 -23.43
CA GLY A 96 -15.25 -4.22 -23.78
C GLY A 96 -15.17 -5.72 -24.01
N ASN A 97 -14.03 -6.13 -24.56
CA ASN A 97 -13.74 -7.54 -24.80
C ASN A 97 -12.34 -7.88 -24.31
N HIS A 98 -12.20 -8.97 -23.54
CA HIS A 98 -10.90 -9.39 -23.00
C HIS A 98 -9.90 -9.79 -24.10
N ASP A 99 -10.39 -10.39 -25.18
CA ASP A 99 -9.55 -11.01 -26.23
C ASP A 99 -9.48 -10.16 -27.51
N SER A 100 -10.54 -9.42 -27.81
CA SER A 100 -10.68 -8.67 -29.07
C SER A 100 -10.84 -7.16 -28.88
N GLY A 101 -10.78 -6.66 -27.64
CA GLY A 101 -10.63 -5.22 -27.40
C GLY A 101 -9.29 -4.77 -27.97
N ASP A 102 -9.26 -3.61 -28.64
CA ASP A 102 -8.01 -3.01 -29.11
C ASP A 102 -7.52 -1.90 -28.17
N GLY A 103 -8.27 -1.64 -27.09
CA GLY A 103 -7.95 -0.64 -26.09
C GLY A 103 -8.29 0.79 -26.52
N SER A 104 -8.97 0.99 -27.65
CA SER A 104 -9.58 2.28 -28.01
C SER A 104 -10.91 2.50 -27.27
N ARG A 105 -11.46 3.72 -27.32
CA ARG A 105 -12.82 3.99 -26.78
C ARG A 105 -13.94 3.30 -27.55
N ASP A 106 -13.70 2.95 -28.82
CA ASP A 106 -14.69 2.26 -29.66
C ASP A 106 -14.67 0.73 -29.44
N ALA A 107 -13.53 0.19 -28.99
CA ALA A 107 -13.35 -1.22 -28.67
C ALA A 107 -12.47 -1.40 -27.41
N PRO A 108 -12.96 -0.98 -26.23
CA PRO A 108 -12.21 -1.03 -24.98
C PRO A 108 -11.95 -2.48 -24.53
N PHE A 109 -11.02 -2.64 -23.59
CA PHE A 109 -10.84 -3.92 -22.88
C PHE A 109 -11.92 -4.09 -21.80
N ALA A 110 -12.30 -5.34 -21.54
CA ALA A 110 -13.27 -5.68 -20.49
C ALA A 110 -12.68 -5.71 -19.08
N SER A 111 -11.35 -5.76 -18.93
CA SER A 111 -10.69 -5.77 -17.61
C SER A 111 -9.37 -5.03 -17.62
N ILE A 112 -8.94 -4.60 -16.43
CA ILE A 112 -7.63 -3.96 -16.23
C ILE A 112 -6.54 -4.99 -16.51
N SER A 113 -6.72 -6.24 -16.07
CA SER A 113 -5.80 -7.35 -16.39
C SER A 113 -5.61 -7.59 -17.89
N ALA A 114 -6.67 -7.48 -18.69
CA ALA A 114 -6.59 -7.61 -20.15
C ALA A 114 -5.80 -6.43 -20.76
N ALA A 115 -6.08 -5.21 -20.32
CA ALA A 115 -5.34 -4.03 -20.76
C ALA A 115 -3.84 -4.12 -20.40
N LEU A 116 -3.50 -4.50 -19.16
CA LEU A 116 -2.12 -4.71 -18.72
C LEU A 116 -1.41 -5.78 -19.57
N SER A 117 -2.11 -6.86 -19.92
CA SER A 117 -1.55 -7.93 -20.76
C SER A 117 -1.29 -7.50 -22.22
N ALA A 118 -1.97 -6.45 -22.68
CA ALA A 118 -1.79 -5.89 -24.01
C ALA A 118 -0.62 -4.89 -24.09
N ILE A 119 -0.09 -4.42 -22.95
CA ILE A 119 1.05 -3.51 -22.92
C ILE A 119 2.29 -4.25 -23.41
N GLY A 120 2.84 -3.75 -24.52
CA GLY A 120 4.07 -4.26 -25.11
C GLY A 120 5.31 -3.62 -24.49
N SER A 121 6.33 -3.38 -25.32
CA SER A 121 7.58 -2.74 -24.91
C SER A 121 7.49 -1.22 -24.71
N SER A 122 6.41 -0.59 -25.18
CA SER A 122 6.18 0.84 -24.97
C SER A 122 5.17 1.01 -23.85
N PRO A 123 5.44 1.87 -22.85
CA PRO A 123 4.48 2.15 -21.80
C PRO A 123 3.23 2.80 -22.40
N LEU A 124 2.08 2.42 -21.85
CA LEU A 124 0.77 2.99 -22.15
C LEU A 124 0.07 3.24 -20.83
N ASP A 125 -0.72 4.31 -20.75
CA ASP A 125 -1.56 4.62 -19.60
C ASP A 125 -2.94 3.97 -19.76
N ILE A 126 -3.51 3.49 -18.66
CA ILE A 126 -4.81 2.83 -18.65
C ILE A 126 -5.86 3.76 -18.02
N TYR A 127 -6.95 3.97 -18.75
CA TYR A 127 -8.09 4.78 -18.35
C TYR A 127 -9.31 3.89 -18.17
N VAL A 128 -9.86 3.88 -16.96
CA VAL A 128 -10.86 2.89 -16.55
C VAL A 128 -12.20 3.57 -16.25
N MET A 129 -13.25 3.12 -16.93
CA MET A 129 -14.62 3.54 -16.67
C MET A 129 -15.11 3.01 -15.33
N SER A 130 -15.94 3.77 -14.64
CA SER A 130 -16.65 3.34 -13.45
C SER A 130 -18.01 2.81 -13.86
N HIS A 131 -18.39 1.67 -13.26
CA HIS A 131 -19.69 1.06 -13.45
C HIS A 131 -20.24 0.54 -12.13
N THR A 132 -21.49 0.06 -12.14
CA THR A 132 -22.21 -0.31 -10.91
C THR A 132 -21.65 -1.54 -10.19
N GLN A 133 -20.92 -2.40 -10.90
CA GLN A 133 -20.24 -3.57 -10.35
C GLN A 133 -18.76 -3.27 -10.14
N SER A 134 -18.04 -4.08 -9.37
CA SER A 134 -16.57 -4.00 -9.34
C SER A 134 -15.97 -4.65 -10.59
N TYR A 135 -14.80 -4.17 -11.02
CA TYR A 135 -13.90 -5.00 -11.82
C TYR A 135 -13.42 -6.17 -10.97
N ASP A 136 -13.75 -7.40 -11.37
CA ASP A 136 -13.26 -8.60 -10.71
C ASP A 136 -11.85 -8.93 -11.20
N GLU A 137 -10.87 -8.56 -10.40
CA GLU A 137 -9.44 -8.79 -10.61
C GLU A 137 -8.89 -9.70 -9.50
N THR A 138 -9.75 -10.54 -8.91
CA THR A 138 -9.40 -11.43 -7.79
C THR A 138 -8.53 -12.63 -8.21
N ALA A 139 -8.49 -12.93 -9.51
CA ALA A 139 -7.82 -14.12 -10.04
C ALA A 139 -6.28 -14.07 -9.92
N ALA A 140 -5.67 -12.89 -9.99
CA ALA A 140 -4.23 -12.69 -9.93
C ALA A 140 -3.88 -11.25 -9.58
N THR A 141 -2.65 -11.03 -9.12
CA THR A 141 -2.09 -9.69 -8.91
C THR A 141 -2.03 -8.89 -10.22
N LEU A 142 -2.49 -7.64 -10.17
CA LEU A 142 -2.32 -6.68 -11.25
C LEU A 142 -0.88 -6.14 -11.21
N ASN A 143 -0.05 -6.61 -12.14
CA ASN A 143 1.33 -6.16 -12.28
C ASN A 143 1.39 -5.01 -13.30
N VAL A 144 1.63 -3.79 -12.82
CA VAL A 144 1.74 -2.58 -13.64
C VAL A 144 3.19 -2.42 -14.11
N PRO A 145 3.43 -2.40 -15.44
CA PRO A 145 4.75 -2.15 -15.98
C PRO A 145 5.28 -0.74 -15.65
N THR A 146 6.61 -0.60 -15.67
CA THR A 146 7.26 0.72 -15.54
C THR A 146 6.77 1.69 -16.63
N GLY A 147 6.53 2.95 -16.25
CA GLY A 147 5.99 3.99 -17.13
C GLY A 147 4.49 3.91 -17.43
N THR A 148 3.76 2.95 -16.86
CA THR A 148 2.29 2.89 -16.98
C THR A 148 1.61 3.53 -15.79
N SER A 149 0.72 4.48 -16.07
CA SER A 149 -0.22 5.03 -15.09
C SER A 149 -1.60 4.39 -15.18
N LEU A 150 -2.31 4.34 -14.06
CA LEU A 150 -3.70 3.94 -13.96
C LEU A 150 -4.57 5.12 -13.53
N TYR A 151 -5.61 5.40 -14.30
CA TYR A 151 -6.58 6.46 -14.03
C TYR A 151 -8.01 5.91 -14.07
N GLY A 152 -8.64 5.79 -12.90
CA GLY A 152 -10.07 5.57 -12.76
C GLY A 152 -10.85 6.89 -12.76
N GLY A 153 -12.16 6.78 -12.55
CA GLY A 153 -13.03 7.94 -12.35
C GLY A 153 -13.94 8.29 -13.53
N TYR A 154 -13.97 7.51 -14.61
CA TYR A 154 -14.63 7.91 -15.86
C TYR A 154 -16.09 7.42 -15.91
N ASP A 155 -17.02 8.27 -16.33
CA ASP A 155 -18.40 7.82 -16.58
C ASP A 155 -18.58 7.23 -17.99
N ALA A 156 -19.81 6.86 -18.35
CA ALA A 156 -20.14 6.32 -19.67
C ALA A 156 -19.88 7.31 -20.84
N GLY A 157 -19.73 8.61 -20.56
CA GLY A 157 -19.32 9.64 -21.51
C GLY A 157 -17.83 9.94 -21.49
N TRP A 158 -17.03 9.15 -20.77
CA TRP A 158 -15.61 9.40 -20.52
C TRP A 158 -15.35 10.76 -19.84
N VAL A 159 -16.29 11.25 -19.04
CA VAL A 159 -16.07 12.40 -18.15
C VAL A 159 -15.47 11.91 -16.84
N ARG A 160 -14.33 12.48 -16.46
CA ARG A 160 -13.60 12.09 -15.25
C ARG A 160 -14.06 12.85 -14.01
N ASP A 161 -14.56 12.12 -13.01
CA ASP A 161 -14.89 12.60 -11.65
C ASP A 161 -14.29 11.68 -10.58
N VAL A 162 -13.19 12.10 -9.95
CA VAL A 162 -12.53 11.34 -8.87
C VAL A 162 -13.19 11.52 -7.50
N THR A 163 -14.15 12.44 -7.37
CA THR A 163 -14.82 12.70 -6.08
C THR A 163 -16.03 11.78 -5.92
N THR A 164 -16.82 11.61 -6.98
CA THR A 164 -18.11 10.91 -6.89
C THR A 164 -18.19 9.64 -7.72
N ASN A 165 -17.24 9.43 -8.65
CA ASN A 165 -17.31 8.35 -9.62
C ASN A 165 -16.03 7.50 -9.65
N LYS A 166 -15.39 7.26 -8.50
CA LYS A 166 -14.20 6.40 -8.43
C LYS A 166 -14.47 4.99 -8.96
N THR A 167 -13.47 4.40 -9.58
CA THR A 167 -13.58 3.07 -10.20
C THR A 167 -13.38 1.98 -9.16
N TRP A 168 -14.38 1.12 -8.99
CA TRP A 168 -14.35 0.04 -8.02
C TRP A 168 -13.62 -1.21 -8.55
N VAL A 169 -12.58 -1.64 -7.85
CA VAL A 169 -11.78 -2.85 -8.15
C VAL A 169 -11.83 -3.82 -6.97
N SER A 170 -12.24 -5.06 -7.25
CA SER A 170 -12.07 -6.20 -6.35
C SER A 170 -10.79 -6.93 -6.74
N GLY A 171 -9.71 -6.71 -6.02
CA GLY A 171 -8.39 -7.25 -6.33
C GLY A 171 -8.07 -8.56 -5.64
N HIS A 172 -7.05 -9.25 -6.13
CA HIS A 172 -6.38 -10.33 -5.40
C HIS A 172 -5.86 -9.86 -4.02
N HIS A 173 -5.52 -10.76 -3.10
CA HIS A 173 -4.97 -10.37 -1.78
C HIS A 173 -3.64 -9.60 -1.89
N GLN A 174 -2.97 -9.71 -3.04
CA GLN A 174 -1.92 -8.83 -3.49
C GLN A 174 -2.47 -8.07 -4.70
N ALA A 175 -3.22 -6.98 -4.47
CA ALA A 175 -4.11 -6.41 -5.49
C ALA A 175 -3.34 -5.74 -6.62
N LEU A 176 -2.58 -4.69 -6.31
CA LEU A 176 -1.83 -3.90 -7.29
C LEU A 176 -0.34 -3.90 -6.97
N THR A 177 0.50 -4.10 -7.99
CA THR A 177 1.96 -4.12 -7.86
C THR A 177 2.63 -3.31 -8.96
N LEU A 178 3.46 -2.34 -8.58
CA LEU A 178 4.32 -1.56 -9.48
C LEU A 178 5.78 -1.91 -9.18
N MET A 179 6.48 -2.52 -10.14
CA MET A 179 7.90 -2.84 -9.99
C MET A 179 8.73 -1.86 -10.83
N ASP A 180 9.89 -1.46 -10.31
CA ASP A 180 10.90 -0.69 -11.05
C ASP A 180 10.33 0.64 -11.58
N VAL A 181 9.85 1.50 -10.66
CA VAL A 181 9.26 2.83 -10.93
C VAL A 181 10.35 3.82 -11.36
N ASP A 182 10.89 3.61 -12.55
CA ASP A 182 11.94 4.42 -13.16
C ASP A 182 11.41 5.53 -14.08
N GLU A 183 10.10 5.51 -14.36
CA GLU A 183 9.38 6.60 -15.00
C GLU A 183 8.22 7.05 -14.08
N PRO A 184 7.83 8.33 -14.09
CA PRO A 184 6.70 8.80 -13.30
C PRO A 184 5.44 7.98 -13.57
N ALA A 185 4.75 7.57 -12.51
CA ALA A 185 3.54 6.74 -12.62
C ALA A 185 2.48 7.22 -11.64
N TRP A 186 1.22 7.13 -12.04
CA TRP A 186 0.06 7.49 -11.23
C TRP A 186 -0.84 6.30 -10.97
N VAL A 187 -1.38 6.23 -9.76
CA VAL A 187 -2.56 5.43 -9.43
C VAL A 187 -3.59 6.39 -8.87
N SER A 188 -4.64 6.67 -9.65
CA SER A 188 -5.60 7.72 -9.30
C SER A 188 -7.06 7.39 -9.61
N GLY A 189 -7.95 7.71 -8.67
CA GLY A 189 -9.40 7.65 -8.85
C GLY A 189 -10.01 6.25 -8.72
N PHE A 190 -9.43 5.39 -7.88
CA PHE A 190 -9.91 4.03 -7.64
C PHE A 190 -10.42 3.80 -6.22
N ASP A 191 -11.40 2.91 -6.08
CA ASP A 191 -11.72 2.22 -4.83
C ASP A 191 -11.21 0.77 -4.95
N ILE A 192 -10.03 0.51 -4.39
CA ILE A 192 -9.32 -0.78 -4.47
C ILE A 192 -9.56 -1.57 -3.18
N TYR A 193 -10.14 -2.76 -3.31
CA TYR A 193 -10.32 -3.71 -2.21
C TYR A 193 -9.51 -4.97 -2.49
N ALA A 194 -8.43 -5.19 -1.75
CA ALA A 194 -7.69 -6.45 -1.82
C ALA A 194 -8.45 -7.53 -1.06
N ALA A 195 -8.56 -8.72 -1.65
CA ALA A 195 -9.20 -9.86 -0.98
C ALA A 195 -8.44 -10.29 0.30
N ASP A 196 -9.14 -10.99 1.19
CA ASP A 196 -8.52 -11.69 2.30
C ASP A 196 -7.57 -12.77 1.77
N SER A 197 -6.46 -13.01 2.47
CA SER A 197 -5.63 -14.17 2.18
C SER A 197 -6.31 -15.46 2.64
N THR A 198 -5.86 -16.59 2.10
CA THR A 198 -6.32 -17.91 2.56
C THR A 198 -5.29 -18.63 3.43
N ALA A 199 -4.06 -18.09 3.56
CA ALA A 199 -3.02 -18.64 4.40
C ALA A 199 -2.54 -17.64 5.46
N PRO A 200 -2.27 -18.10 6.70
CA PRO A 200 -1.83 -17.23 7.80
C PRO A 200 -0.41 -16.67 7.62
N SER A 201 0.32 -17.12 6.60
CA SER A 201 1.67 -16.69 6.26
C SER A 201 1.75 -15.70 5.08
N ASP A 202 0.62 -15.40 4.43
CA ASP A 202 0.60 -14.55 3.24
C ASP A 202 0.68 -13.07 3.63
N ASP A 203 1.57 -12.33 2.97
CA ASP A 203 1.54 -10.87 3.01
C ASP A 203 0.51 -10.35 1.99
N ILE A 204 -0.33 -9.43 2.47
CA ILE A 204 -1.44 -8.82 1.74
C ILE A 204 -1.11 -7.35 1.46
N TRP A 205 -1.47 -6.87 0.27
CA TRP A 205 -1.44 -5.44 0.01
C TRP A 205 -2.54 -4.97 -0.94
N GLY A 206 -3.03 -3.75 -0.68
CA GLY A 206 -3.80 -2.99 -1.66
C GLY A 206 -2.92 -2.47 -2.79
N LEU A 207 -1.80 -1.83 -2.45
CA LEU A 207 -0.79 -1.38 -3.39
C LEU A 207 0.61 -1.70 -2.88
N PHE A 208 1.39 -2.39 -3.69
CA PHE A 208 2.81 -2.58 -3.49
C PHE A 208 3.59 -1.84 -4.58
N ALA A 209 4.65 -1.15 -4.20
CA ALA A 209 5.64 -0.71 -5.15
C ALA A 209 7.06 -0.97 -4.65
N ASN A 210 7.92 -1.44 -5.55
CA ASN A 210 9.33 -1.60 -5.25
C ASN A 210 10.22 -0.90 -6.26
N ARG A 211 11.35 -0.40 -5.76
CA ARG A 211 12.52 0.13 -6.47
C ARG A 211 12.19 1.19 -7.52
N GLY A 212 13.00 2.22 -7.64
CA GLY A 212 12.81 3.14 -8.75
C GLY A 212 13.30 4.54 -8.46
N THR A 213 13.69 5.20 -9.53
CA THR A 213 14.30 6.54 -9.49
C THR A 213 13.30 7.66 -9.77
N ALA A 214 12.10 7.34 -10.24
CA ALA A 214 11.04 8.31 -10.50
C ALA A 214 10.09 8.46 -9.30
N THR A 215 9.14 9.39 -9.44
CA THR A 215 8.10 9.61 -8.42
C THR A 215 6.87 8.79 -8.74
N LEU A 216 6.45 7.96 -7.78
CA LEU A 216 5.12 7.34 -7.79
C LEU A 216 4.10 8.29 -7.16
N TYR A 217 3.00 8.56 -7.86
CA TYR A 217 1.89 9.36 -7.36
C TYR A 217 0.71 8.45 -7.03
N ILE A 218 0.26 8.49 -5.78
CA ILE A 218 -0.92 7.75 -5.30
C ILE A 218 -1.92 8.81 -4.85
N GLU A 219 -2.99 9.02 -5.61
CA GLU A 219 -3.91 10.13 -5.34
C GLU A 219 -5.38 9.79 -5.54
N ASP A 220 -6.26 10.41 -4.75
CA ASP A 220 -7.71 10.27 -4.89
C ASP A 220 -8.23 8.82 -4.82
N ASN A 221 -7.59 7.93 -4.06
CA ASN A 221 -8.02 6.53 -3.95
C ASN A 221 -8.72 6.22 -2.63
N LEU A 222 -9.55 5.18 -2.62
CA LEU A 222 -9.78 4.34 -1.44
C LEU A 222 -8.96 3.07 -1.63
N ILE A 223 -8.15 2.69 -0.65
CA ILE A 223 -7.35 1.45 -0.69
C ILE A 223 -7.58 0.68 0.60
N ASP A 224 -8.28 -0.43 0.49
CA ASP A 224 -8.61 -1.32 1.61
C ASP A 224 -7.94 -2.67 1.42
N ALA A 225 -7.02 -3.02 2.31
CA ALA A 225 -6.37 -4.32 2.30
C ALA A 225 -7.17 -5.32 3.14
N GLY A 226 -7.36 -6.52 2.61
CA GLY A 226 -8.02 -7.62 3.29
C GLY A 226 -7.27 -8.14 4.52
N ASP A 227 -7.90 -9.09 5.19
CA ASP A 227 -7.39 -9.74 6.39
C ASP A 227 -6.44 -10.91 6.05
N VAL A 228 -5.39 -11.05 6.84
CA VAL A 228 -4.58 -12.28 6.86
C VAL A 228 -5.42 -13.40 7.47
N ALA A 229 -5.36 -14.60 6.87
CA ALA A 229 -6.19 -15.71 7.30
C ALA A 229 -5.93 -16.05 8.77
N ALA A 230 -7.00 -16.31 9.51
CA ALA A 230 -6.89 -16.73 10.90
C ALA A 230 -6.13 -18.06 11.00
N GLY A 231 -5.12 -18.12 11.86
CA GLY A 231 -4.28 -19.29 12.02
C GLY A 231 -2.89 -18.90 12.50
N ALA A 232 -2.18 -19.90 13.05
CA ALA A 232 -0.86 -19.68 13.62
C ALA A 232 0.21 -20.11 12.61
N ALA A 233 1.15 -19.23 12.29
CA ALA A 233 2.29 -19.50 11.40
C ALA A 233 3.62 -19.12 12.06
N GLU A 234 4.68 -19.87 11.76
CA GLU A 234 6.04 -19.55 12.26
C GLU A 234 6.44 -18.12 11.87
N THR A 235 6.12 -17.76 10.63
CA THR A 235 6.20 -16.40 10.07
C THR A 235 4.81 -15.99 9.62
N ALA A 236 4.08 -15.31 10.50
CA ALA A 236 2.75 -14.83 10.17
C ALA A 236 2.80 -13.67 9.14
N GLY A 237 1.86 -13.70 8.22
CA GLY A 237 1.69 -12.70 7.18
C GLY A 237 1.14 -11.39 7.71
N SER A 238 1.44 -10.31 7.02
CA SER A 238 1.06 -8.94 7.37
C SER A 238 0.08 -8.35 6.36
N SER A 239 -0.70 -7.34 6.76
CA SER A 239 -1.66 -6.65 5.88
C SER A 239 -1.28 -5.18 5.73
N TYR A 240 -1.12 -4.74 4.49
CA TYR A 240 -0.67 -3.40 4.15
C TYR A 240 -1.67 -2.70 3.22
N ALA A 241 -2.16 -1.51 3.58
CA ALA A 241 -2.90 -0.73 2.59
C ALA A 241 -1.97 -0.35 1.43
N VAL A 242 -0.81 0.23 1.77
CA VAL A 242 0.27 0.58 0.85
C VAL A 242 1.63 0.15 1.41
N LEU A 243 2.41 -0.59 0.62
CA LEU A 243 3.78 -1.01 0.94
C LEU A 243 4.76 -0.49 -0.12
N LEU A 244 5.69 0.37 0.28
CA LEU A 244 6.67 1.01 -0.60
C LEU A 244 8.10 0.64 -0.17
N ILE A 245 8.87 0.06 -1.08
CA ILE A 245 10.23 -0.44 -0.78
C ILE A 245 11.21 0.08 -1.83
N GLY A 246 12.30 0.73 -1.44
CA GLY A 246 13.40 1.11 -2.32
C GLY A 246 13.07 2.19 -3.36
N LEU A 247 11.99 2.96 -3.18
CA LEU A 247 11.67 4.09 -4.05
C LEU A 247 12.50 5.33 -3.67
N ASP A 248 12.95 6.09 -4.67
CA ASP A 248 13.57 7.40 -4.47
C ASP A 248 12.53 8.46 -4.06
N SER A 249 11.31 8.37 -4.59
CA SER A 249 10.24 9.34 -4.34
C SER A 249 8.84 8.73 -4.47
N ALA A 250 7.95 9.14 -3.58
CA ALA A 250 6.52 8.88 -3.69
C ALA A 250 5.74 10.08 -3.14
N GLU A 251 4.61 10.40 -3.78
CA GLU A 251 3.69 11.44 -3.34
C GLU A 251 2.29 10.85 -3.14
N ILE A 252 1.73 11.07 -1.95
CA ILE A 252 0.48 10.44 -1.51
C ILE A 252 -0.51 11.54 -1.10
N ARG A 253 -1.58 11.72 -1.86
CA ARG A 253 -2.57 12.80 -1.64
C ARG A 253 -4.00 12.30 -1.67
N ASP A 254 -4.83 12.78 -0.76
CA ASP A 254 -6.30 12.65 -0.86
C ASP A 254 -6.81 11.20 -0.97
N ASN A 255 -6.08 10.28 -0.32
CA ASN A 255 -6.45 8.87 -0.24
C ASN A 255 -7.12 8.54 1.11
N ASN A 256 -8.04 7.58 1.07
CA ASN A 256 -8.54 6.85 2.23
C ASN A 256 -7.90 5.46 2.24
N MET A 257 -7.19 5.08 3.31
CA MET A 257 -6.40 3.86 3.32
C MET A 257 -6.62 3.07 4.61
N SER A 258 -6.89 1.77 4.48
CA SER A 258 -7.09 0.85 5.59
C SER A 258 -6.33 -0.45 5.39
N ALA A 259 -5.74 -0.93 6.48
CA ALA A 259 -5.11 -2.25 6.53
C ALA A 259 -6.01 -3.23 7.30
N GLY A 260 -6.08 -4.47 6.84
CA GLY A 260 -6.73 -5.57 7.54
C GLY A 260 -5.92 -6.09 8.72
N ASN A 261 -6.36 -7.19 9.31
CA ASN A 261 -5.71 -7.87 10.43
C ASN A 261 -4.44 -8.62 9.98
N GLY A 262 -3.40 -8.62 10.80
CA GLY A 262 -2.24 -9.49 10.63
C GLY A 262 -2.50 -10.92 11.14
N GLY A 263 -1.72 -11.90 10.66
CA GLY A 263 -1.84 -13.30 11.08
C GLY A 263 -1.25 -13.58 12.47
N ASP A 264 -1.66 -14.65 13.14
CA ASP A 264 -1.10 -15.01 14.46
C ASP A 264 0.20 -15.84 14.31
N GLY A 265 1.13 -15.66 15.25
CA GLY A 265 2.34 -16.46 15.34
C GLY A 265 2.09 -17.86 15.90
N ALA A 266 2.75 -18.88 15.36
CA ALA A 266 2.69 -20.26 15.85
C ALA A 266 3.19 -20.40 17.29
N GLU A 267 2.54 -21.22 18.10
CA GLU A 267 3.09 -21.61 19.40
C GLU A 267 4.41 -22.36 19.24
N GLY A 268 5.38 -22.08 20.10
CA GLY A 268 6.66 -22.77 20.09
C GLY A 268 6.50 -24.25 20.49
N THR A 269 7.36 -25.12 19.94
CA THR A 269 7.32 -26.55 20.27
C THR A 269 7.76 -26.80 21.71
N ASP A 270 7.03 -27.65 22.44
CA ASP A 270 7.49 -28.14 23.74
C ASP A 270 8.77 -28.97 23.58
N GLY A 271 9.66 -28.85 24.55
CA GLY A 271 10.88 -29.66 24.63
C GLY A 271 10.57 -31.13 24.92
N GLU A 272 11.32 -32.05 24.30
CA GLU A 272 11.18 -33.47 24.60
C GLU A 272 11.75 -33.82 25.98
N ASN A 273 10.98 -34.55 26.79
CA ASN A 273 11.45 -35.11 28.05
C ASN A 273 12.46 -36.24 27.79
N ALA A 274 13.49 -36.34 28.65
CA ALA A 274 14.36 -37.52 28.64
C ALA A 274 13.57 -38.78 29.04
N SER A 275 13.98 -39.94 28.54
CA SER A 275 13.34 -41.22 28.89
C SER A 275 13.39 -41.48 30.40
N GLU A 276 12.25 -41.87 30.98
CA GLU A 276 12.15 -42.17 32.42
C GLU A 276 13.02 -43.42 32.71
N GLY A 277 14.00 -43.31 33.62
CA GLY A 277 14.84 -44.44 33.99
C GLY A 277 14.04 -45.56 34.66
N ASP A 278 14.47 -46.81 34.46
CA ASP A 278 13.79 -47.97 35.05
C ASP A 278 13.70 -47.87 36.58
N ARG A 279 12.48 -48.01 37.12
CA ARG A 279 12.28 -48.07 38.58
C ARG A 279 12.93 -49.32 39.13
N GLY A 280 13.87 -49.15 40.06
CA GLY A 280 14.47 -50.26 40.81
C GLY A 280 13.40 -51.10 41.51
N ASN A 281 13.38 -52.40 41.22
CA ASN A 281 12.52 -53.40 41.83
C ASN A 281 13.06 -53.78 43.21
N ASN A 282 12.60 -53.06 44.23
CA ASN A 282 13.09 -53.23 45.59
C ASN A 282 12.31 -54.34 46.32
N ALA A 283 12.85 -55.56 46.31
CA ALA A 283 12.47 -56.60 47.27
C ALA A 283 13.64 -57.13 48.12
N ASN A 284 14.92 -56.94 47.75
CA ASN A 284 16.06 -57.46 48.54
C ASN A 284 17.38 -56.66 48.39
N GLY A 285 17.30 -55.34 48.15
CA GLY A 285 18.39 -54.41 48.51
C GLY A 285 19.77 -54.56 47.86
N ARG A 286 19.90 -55.02 46.61
CA ARG A 286 21.22 -55.06 45.91
C ARG A 286 21.22 -54.78 44.39
N SER A 287 20.22 -54.08 43.85
CA SER A 287 20.38 -53.46 42.52
C SER A 287 19.89 -52.01 42.56
N PRO A 288 20.77 -51.00 42.44
CA PRO A 288 20.31 -49.67 42.06
C PRO A 288 19.68 -49.79 40.67
N GLY A 289 18.53 -49.14 40.45
CA GLY A 289 17.98 -48.99 39.11
C GLY A 289 19.06 -48.41 38.20
N VAL A 290 19.18 -48.95 36.99
CA VAL A 290 20.10 -48.38 36.00
C VAL A 290 19.43 -47.09 35.53
N GLY A 291 20.08 -45.94 35.75
CA GLY A 291 19.63 -44.71 35.09
C GLY A 291 19.54 -44.99 33.59
N GLY A 292 18.45 -44.56 32.95
CA GLY A 292 18.20 -44.82 31.53
C GLY A 292 19.46 -44.55 30.71
N THR A 293 19.84 -45.50 29.85
CA THR A 293 21.07 -45.43 29.06
C THR A 293 21.00 -44.41 27.92
N ASP A 294 19.88 -43.73 27.76
CA ASP A 294 19.80 -42.58 26.87
C ASP A 294 20.50 -41.40 27.53
N LEU A 295 21.71 -41.14 27.04
CA LEU A 295 22.34 -39.82 27.09
C LEU A 295 21.57 -38.81 26.19
N GLY A 296 20.26 -38.97 26.02
CA GLY A 296 19.40 -38.03 25.33
C GLY A 296 19.16 -36.86 26.28
N SER A 297 19.96 -35.80 26.15
CA SER A 297 19.66 -34.53 26.78
C SER A 297 18.25 -34.10 26.34
N GLY A 298 17.35 -33.85 27.29
CA GLY A 298 16.06 -33.22 26.98
C GLY A 298 16.30 -31.95 26.18
N HIS A 299 15.61 -31.81 25.06
CA HIS A 299 15.77 -30.64 24.19
C HIS A 299 14.95 -29.49 24.77
N SER A 300 15.48 -28.26 24.74
CA SER A 300 14.70 -27.07 25.07
C SER A 300 13.60 -26.86 24.02
N GLY A 301 12.42 -26.44 24.45
CA GLY A 301 11.34 -26.07 23.54
C GLY A 301 11.72 -24.93 22.60
N GLY A 302 11.08 -24.89 21.42
CA GLY A 302 11.22 -23.85 20.42
C GLY A 302 10.56 -22.54 20.84
N SER A 303 11.02 -21.42 20.25
CA SER A 303 10.35 -20.12 20.40
C SER A 303 9.08 -20.08 19.54
N GLY A 304 8.00 -19.47 20.05
CA GLY A 304 6.83 -19.18 19.23
C GLY A 304 7.10 -18.13 18.15
N GLY A 305 6.34 -18.24 17.06
CA GLY A 305 6.33 -17.37 15.90
C GLY A 305 5.90 -15.94 16.22
N LYS A 306 6.28 -15.02 15.33
CA LYS A 306 5.86 -13.60 15.41
C LYS A 306 4.48 -13.47 14.76
N GLY A 307 3.61 -12.67 15.39
CA GLY A 307 2.38 -12.22 14.75
C GLY A 307 2.67 -11.18 13.67
N GLY A 308 1.82 -11.15 12.66
CA GLY A 308 1.87 -10.23 11.54
C GLY A 308 1.42 -8.82 11.92
N LEU A 309 1.78 -7.86 11.09
CA LEU A 309 1.55 -6.44 11.35
C LEU A 309 0.48 -5.87 10.39
N PRO A 310 -0.49 -5.12 10.91
CA PRO A 310 -1.33 -4.22 10.10
C PRO A 310 -0.60 -2.88 9.92
N SER A 311 -0.53 -2.35 8.70
CA SER A 311 0.04 -1.00 8.49
C SER A 311 -0.56 -0.29 7.29
N VAL A 312 -0.99 0.96 7.49
CA VAL A 312 -1.54 1.77 6.40
C VAL A 312 -0.46 2.14 5.36
N ILE A 313 0.71 2.60 5.78
CA ILE A 313 1.84 2.90 4.88
C ILE A 313 3.15 2.45 5.52
N ILE A 314 3.98 1.73 4.78
CA ILE A 314 5.37 1.43 5.15
C ILE A 314 6.32 1.89 4.05
N PHE A 315 7.42 2.53 4.45
CA PHE A 315 8.56 2.84 3.60
C PHE A 315 9.79 2.06 4.06
N ILE A 316 10.41 1.29 3.18
CA ILE A 316 11.68 0.57 3.45
C ILE A 316 12.71 1.06 2.45
N GLY A 317 13.70 1.84 2.88
CA GLY A 317 14.75 2.36 1.99
C GLY A 317 15.93 1.39 1.84
N ASP A 318 16.61 1.44 0.70
CA ASP A 318 17.89 0.77 0.51
C ASP A 318 18.97 1.56 1.26
N GLY A 319 19.23 1.17 2.51
CA GLY A 319 20.36 1.72 3.25
C GLY A 319 21.66 1.41 2.50
N ALA A 320 22.43 2.45 2.15
CA ALA A 320 23.81 2.25 1.74
C ALA A 320 24.53 1.41 2.80
N ASN A 321 25.09 0.28 2.39
CA ASN A 321 25.77 -0.72 3.21
C ASN A 321 26.47 -0.10 4.43
N GLY A 322 25.81 -0.13 5.59
CA GLY A 322 26.46 0.06 6.87
C GLY A 322 27.33 -1.16 7.09
N GLU A 323 28.64 -0.95 7.17
CA GLU A 323 29.62 -2.03 7.33
C GLU A 323 29.16 -3.06 8.36
N SER A 324 29.16 -4.33 7.95
CA SER A 324 29.00 -5.48 8.83
C SER A 324 30.08 -5.46 9.91
N GLY A 325 29.76 -4.94 11.08
CA GLY A 325 30.57 -5.12 12.28
C GLY A 325 30.44 -6.55 12.79
N GLU A 326 31.19 -7.48 12.20
CA GLU A 326 31.47 -8.80 12.79
C GLU A 326 32.18 -8.59 14.14
N GLY A 327 31.41 -8.65 15.23
CA GLY A 327 31.94 -8.77 16.59
C GLY A 327 32.02 -10.25 16.98
N PRO A 328 33.13 -10.71 17.58
CA PRO A 328 33.31 -12.12 17.91
C PRO A 328 32.32 -12.50 19.02
N LEU A 329 31.67 -13.65 18.85
CA LEU A 329 30.54 -14.21 19.61
C LEU A 329 29.19 -13.87 18.97
N GLY A 330 28.82 -14.72 17.99
CA GLY A 330 27.60 -14.64 17.21
C GLY A 330 26.33 -14.61 18.05
N GLY A 331 25.44 -13.70 17.65
CA GLY A 331 24.08 -13.55 18.14
C GLY A 331 23.45 -12.34 17.46
N THR A 332 22.82 -12.54 16.30
CA THR A 332 22.13 -11.49 15.55
C THR A 332 20.79 -11.15 16.21
N GLY A 333 20.82 -10.16 17.10
CA GLY A 333 19.63 -9.48 17.61
C GLY A 333 19.67 -8.01 17.20
N GLY A 334 19.23 -7.70 15.98
CA GLY A 334 19.12 -6.33 15.50
C GLY A 334 17.83 -5.68 15.98
N LYS A 335 17.93 -4.83 17.01
CA LYS A 335 16.91 -3.82 17.33
C LYS A 335 17.34 -2.55 16.62
N ASP A 336 16.82 -2.33 15.41
CA ASP A 336 17.07 -1.12 14.65
C ASP A 336 15.75 -0.38 14.48
N ALA A 337 15.58 0.63 15.34
CA ALA A 337 14.44 1.55 15.29
C ALA A 337 14.94 2.98 15.01
N TYR A 338 14.73 3.52 13.80
CA TYR A 338 15.14 4.87 13.33
C TYR A 338 14.04 5.92 12.97
N ASP A 339 13.39 6.64 13.89
CA ASP A 339 12.34 7.71 13.72
C ASP A 339 11.81 8.22 12.32
N GLN A 340 10.49 8.44 12.16
CA GLN A 340 9.90 9.23 11.05
C GLN A 340 9.64 10.70 11.42
N CYS A 341 9.91 11.61 10.47
CA CYS A 341 9.71 13.06 10.60
C CYS A 341 8.32 13.49 10.10
N LEU A 342 7.33 13.63 11.00
CA LEU A 342 6.02 14.22 10.67
C LEU A 342 6.09 15.75 10.83
N LEU A 343 6.18 16.49 9.72
CA LEU A 343 6.08 17.95 9.70
C LEU A 343 4.62 18.38 9.85
N TRP A 344 4.22 18.74 11.07
CA TRP A 344 3.02 19.55 11.28
C TRP A 344 3.35 20.99 10.85
N SER A 345 2.49 21.59 10.03
CA SER A 345 2.64 22.97 9.57
C SER A 345 2.37 23.96 10.71
N GLU A 346 3.38 24.27 11.52
CA GLU A 346 3.42 25.52 12.27
C GLU A 346 4.77 26.22 12.03
N VAL A 347 4.69 27.41 11.42
CA VAL A 347 5.81 28.33 11.24
C VAL A 347 6.03 29.06 12.56
N ASP A 348 7.17 28.84 13.21
CA ASP A 348 7.52 29.64 14.39
C ASP A 348 8.01 31.04 13.96
N ILE A 349 7.75 32.04 14.80
CA ILE A 349 7.86 33.51 14.59
C ILE A 349 9.23 34.06 14.12
N PHE A 350 10.22 33.21 13.85
CA PHE A 350 11.54 33.58 13.31
C PHE A 350 11.88 32.94 11.95
N GLY A 351 10.96 32.20 11.32
CA GLY A 351 11.13 31.73 9.94
C GLY A 351 12.18 30.62 9.74
N GLU A 352 12.73 30.05 10.81
CA GLU A 352 13.58 28.85 10.74
C GLU A 352 12.78 27.60 11.17
N ARG A 353 12.75 26.57 10.30
CA ARG A 353 12.16 25.26 10.60
C ARG A 353 13.10 24.47 11.52
N ARG A 354 12.73 24.25 12.77
CA ARG A 354 13.46 23.36 13.70
C ARG A 354 12.53 22.34 14.36
N CYS A 355 12.97 21.09 14.41
CA CYS A 355 12.23 19.94 14.95
C CYS A 355 12.07 20.02 16.48
N LYS A 356 10.85 19.79 16.99
CA LYS A 356 10.61 19.49 18.42
C LYS A 356 10.64 17.98 18.65
N HIS A 357 11.69 17.51 19.31
CA HIS A 357 11.80 16.13 19.78
C HIS A 357 10.95 15.96 21.04
N ARG A 358 10.03 14.99 21.08
CA ARG A 358 9.56 14.43 22.35
C ARG A 358 10.29 13.12 22.58
N LYS A 359 11.09 13.07 23.64
CA LYS A 359 11.71 11.82 24.10
C LYS A 359 10.60 10.82 24.46
N ALA A 360 10.67 9.60 23.92
CA ALA A 360 9.99 8.46 24.52
C ALA A 360 10.67 8.13 25.85
N GLU A 361 9.88 7.78 26.86
CA GLU A 361 10.39 7.31 28.13
C GLU A 361 10.88 5.86 27.99
N ASP A 362 12.01 5.54 28.61
CA ASP A 362 12.59 4.20 28.62
C ASP A 362 11.60 3.21 29.26
N GLY A 363 11.00 2.35 28.43
CA GLY A 363 10.17 1.23 28.88
C GLY A 363 11.03 0.21 29.63
N GLY A 364 10.97 0.24 30.95
CA GLY A 364 11.56 -0.77 31.82
C GLY A 364 10.99 -2.17 31.58
N HIS A 365 11.81 -3.17 31.91
CA HIS A 365 11.56 -4.62 31.79
C HIS A 365 10.08 -5.06 31.99
N GLY A 366 9.57 -5.81 31.02
CA GLY A 366 8.37 -6.64 31.15
C GLY A 366 7.06 -5.87 30.97
N GLY A 367 6.54 -5.92 29.74
CA GLY A 367 5.17 -5.50 29.40
C GLY A 367 5.07 -4.10 28.80
N GLY A 368 4.16 -3.95 27.85
CA GLY A 368 3.72 -2.66 27.31
C GLY A 368 4.24 -2.39 25.91
N GLY A 369 3.30 -2.21 24.98
CA GLY A 369 3.57 -1.78 23.64
C GLY A 369 4.08 -0.33 23.58
N SER A 370 4.76 -0.04 22.48
CA SER A 370 4.84 1.30 21.93
C SER A 370 5.14 1.15 20.44
N THR A 371 4.28 1.76 19.64
CA THR A 371 4.55 2.20 18.28
C THR A 371 5.92 2.89 18.23
N GLY A 372 6.78 2.42 17.33
CA GLY A 372 8.14 2.92 17.16
C GLY A 372 8.53 2.69 15.72
N LEU A 373 8.15 3.66 14.89
CA LEU A 373 8.13 3.64 13.44
C LEU A 373 9.29 4.46 12.94
N SER A 374 10.20 3.82 12.21
CA SER A 374 11.57 4.25 12.35
C SER A 374 12.53 3.67 11.25
N GLY A 375 12.75 4.37 10.11
CA GLY A 375 14.10 4.44 9.49
C GLY A 375 14.27 4.88 8.04
N LEU A 376 14.52 6.17 7.78
CA LEU A 376 15.03 6.63 6.47
C LEU A 376 16.07 7.75 6.60
N GLY A 377 17.27 7.47 6.07
CA GLY A 377 18.25 8.49 5.71
C GLY A 377 18.08 8.89 4.24
N GLY A 378 18.20 10.18 3.96
CA GLY A 378 18.67 10.67 2.66
C GLY A 378 17.65 10.95 1.55
N ASN A 379 16.55 10.20 1.44
CA ASN A 379 15.60 10.41 0.33
C ASN A 379 14.46 11.35 0.74
N SER A 380 14.08 12.28 -0.14
CA SER A 380 13.02 13.27 0.12
C SER A 380 11.65 12.61 0.01
N PHE A 381 11.21 11.90 1.06
CA PHE A 381 9.87 11.32 1.10
C PHE A 381 8.82 12.43 1.10
N GLY A 382 7.86 12.34 0.17
CA GLY A 382 6.89 13.38 -0.17
C GLY A 382 5.94 13.78 0.95
N ASN A 383 5.15 14.83 0.69
CA ASN A 383 4.15 15.34 1.63
C ASN A 383 2.92 14.43 1.64
N VAL A 384 2.44 14.05 2.83
CA VAL A 384 1.09 13.49 3.02
C VAL A 384 0.12 14.66 3.22
N SER A 385 -0.90 14.80 2.36
CA SER A 385 -1.85 15.93 2.40
C SER A 385 -2.89 15.82 3.54
N SER A 386 -3.58 16.94 3.82
CA SER A 386 -4.67 17.01 4.80
C SER A 386 -5.93 16.33 4.29
N GLY A 387 -6.26 15.16 4.86
CA GLY A 387 -7.38 14.31 4.42
C GLY A 387 -7.16 12.83 4.73
N PHE A 388 -5.92 12.46 5.06
CA PHE A 388 -5.53 11.10 5.46
C PHE A 388 -6.26 10.64 6.74
N VAL A 389 -7.11 9.62 6.62
CA VAL A 389 -7.76 8.93 7.75
C VAL A 389 -7.30 7.46 7.77
N PRO A 390 -6.20 7.14 8.45
CA PRO A 390 -5.74 5.76 8.55
C PRO A 390 -6.63 4.99 9.54
N SER A 391 -7.02 3.77 9.18
CA SER A 391 -7.47 2.76 10.14
C SER A 391 -6.61 1.51 10.00
N ASN A 392 -6.12 1.02 11.14
CA ASN A 392 -5.38 -0.23 11.21
C ASN A 392 -6.31 -1.33 11.70
N GLY A 393 -6.16 -2.52 11.11
CA GLY A 393 -6.62 -3.77 11.69
C GLY A 393 -5.86 -4.10 12.98
N ARG A 394 -6.12 -5.30 13.51
CA ARG A 394 -5.47 -5.78 14.74
C ARG A 394 -4.13 -6.43 14.42
N ASP A 395 -3.17 -6.21 15.31
CA ASP A 395 -1.91 -6.95 15.33
C ASP A 395 -2.19 -8.44 15.51
N GLY A 396 -1.41 -9.26 14.82
CA GLY A 396 -1.33 -10.69 15.08
C GLY A 396 -0.79 -10.97 16.49
N GLN A 397 -1.36 -11.96 17.17
CA GLN A 397 -0.83 -12.41 18.45
C GLN A 397 0.52 -13.10 18.24
N ARG A 398 1.43 -12.95 19.21
CA ARG A 398 2.64 -13.78 19.24
C ARG A 398 2.30 -15.15 19.79
N GLY A 399 2.84 -16.20 19.19
CA GLY A 399 2.80 -17.52 19.80
C GLY A 399 3.59 -17.54 21.10
N GLY A 400 3.08 -18.27 22.09
CA GLY A 400 3.80 -18.57 23.31
C GLY A 400 5.07 -19.38 23.07
N HIS A 401 5.98 -19.37 24.05
CA HIS A 401 7.17 -20.22 24.02
C HIS A 401 6.80 -21.63 24.47
N GLY A 402 7.35 -22.65 23.80
CA GLY A 402 7.22 -24.02 24.26
C GLY A 402 7.87 -24.22 25.63
N SER A 403 7.29 -25.10 26.43
CA SER A 403 7.81 -25.47 27.74
C SER A 403 9.12 -26.26 27.61
N GLY A 404 10.02 -26.15 28.61
CA GLY A 404 11.25 -26.95 28.64
C GLY A 404 10.96 -28.41 28.98
N GLY A 405 11.63 -29.35 28.30
CA GLY A 405 11.56 -30.77 28.65
C GLY A 405 12.03 -31.00 30.09
N GLY A 406 11.20 -31.66 30.91
CA GLY A 406 11.52 -32.02 32.28
C GLY A 406 12.57 -33.13 32.32
N GLY A 407 13.70 -32.88 32.99
CA GLY A 407 14.63 -33.93 33.39
C GLY A 407 13.97 -34.83 34.45
N GLY A 408 14.07 -36.15 34.27
CA GLY A 408 13.49 -37.13 35.18
C GLY A 408 13.88 -36.89 36.64
N ARG A 409 12.87 -36.85 37.53
CA ARG A 409 13.06 -36.64 38.97
C ARG A 409 13.71 -37.87 39.63
N GLY A 410 14.91 -37.68 40.17
CA GLY A 410 15.56 -38.62 41.08
C GLY A 410 15.65 -38.08 42.51
N GLY A 411 14.69 -38.47 43.36
CA GLY A 411 14.83 -38.66 44.83
C GLY A 411 15.25 -37.49 45.74
N ASP A 412 14.34 -37.09 46.64
CA ASP A 412 14.55 -36.12 47.73
C ASP A 412 15.66 -36.51 48.73
N GLY A 413 16.48 -35.53 49.14
CA GLY A 413 17.42 -35.63 50.26
C GLY A 413 17.94 -34.26 50.75
N VAL A 414 17.63 -33.91 52.00
CA VAL A 414 17.76 -32.60 52.66
C VAL A 414 19.19 -32.26 53.13
N GLY A 415 19.65 -31.01 53.02
CA GLY A 415 20.83 -30.47 53.72
C GLY A 415 21.11 -28.97 53.46
N ALA A 416 21.44 -28.20 54.51
CA ALA A 416 21.41 -26.72 54.55
C ALA A 416 22.78 -25.99 54.37
N ILE A 417 22.70 -24.66 54.14
CA ILE A 417 23.54 -23.52 54.66
C ILE A 417 24.50 -22.68 53.73
N PHE A 418 24.22 -21.35 53.72
CA PHE A 418 24.95 -20.05 53.51
C PHE A 418 25.67 -19.51 52.21
N VAL A 419 25.02 -18.49 51.57
CA VAL A 419 25.36 -17.09 51.10
C VAL A 419 26.68 -16.66 50.36
N TYR A 420 26.61 -16.09 49.13
CA TYR A 420 26.78 -14.66 48.71
C TYR A 420 26.87 -14.46 47.16
N TYR A 421 26.43 -13.27 46.71
CA TYR A 421 26.17 -12.73 45.36
C TYR A 421 27.33 -12.73 44.34
N SER A 422 27.01 -12.91 43.03
CA SER A 422 27.26 -11.94 41.94
C SER A 422 26.85 -12.48 40.56
N GLY A 423 26.22 -11.65 39.73
CA GLY A 423 26.10 -11.87 38.28
C GLY A 423 24.68 -12.06 37.76
N GLY A 424 23.82 -11.05 37.90
CA GLY A 424 22.49 -11.06 37.30
C GLY A 424 22.55 -10.72 35.81
N GLY A 425 21.89 -11.54 34.99
CA GLY A 425 21.32 -11.09 33.72
C GLY A 425 21.75 -11.80 32.44
N GLY A 426 22.05 -13.10 32.48
CA GLY A 426 22.20 -13.92 31.27
C GLY A 426 21.44 -15.24 31.41
N GLY A 427 20.42 -15.44 30.57
CA GLY A 427 19.83 -16.73 30.18
C GLY A 427 19.31 -17.67 31.27
N SER A 428 17.99 -17.86 31.31
CA SER A 428 17.35 -19.10 31.80
C SER A 428 15.94 -19.16 31.19
N GLY A 429 15.57 -20.08 30.29
CA GLY A 429 15.99 -21.49 30.32
C GLY A 429 15.50 -22.08 31.63
N GLY A 430 14.20 -22.36 31.71
CA GLY A 430 13.57 -22.84 32.94
C GLY A 430 14.31 -24.05 33.50
N GLN A 431 14.87 -23.90 34.71
CA GLN A 431 15.31 -25.05 35.49
C GLN A 431 14.06 -25.71 36.09
N GLY A 432 13.70 -26.88 35.55
CA GLY A 432 12.82 -27.82 36.22
C GLY A 432 13.51 -28.33 37.48
N GLY A 433 12.80 -28.24 38.61
CA GLY A 433 13.28 -28.65 39.94
C GLY A 433 13.01 -30.09 40.31
#